data_AF-A0A5N0V8E9-F1
#
_entry.id   AF-A0A5N0V8E9-F1
#
_cell.length_a   1.000
_cell.length_b   1.000
_cell.length_c   1.000
_cell.angle_alpha   90.00
_cell.angle_beta   90.00
_cell.angle_gamma   90.00
#
_symmetry.space_group_name_H-M   'P 1'
#
loop_
_entity.id
_entity.type
_entity.pdbx_description
1 polymer ?
#
loop_
_entity_poly.entity_id
_entity_poly.type
_entity_poly.pdbx_seq_one_letter_code
_entity_poly.pdbx_strand_id
1 'polypeptide(L)'
;MAPSDLRRAARRLGVPVLASAALLAGMVLNTPGASAISQGTEAPAGSAPWMATLAFAGTDPLTRSGYCGGTLIAPDRVLTAGHCVLDKSPADFQVYLGADRLSRPRGAAHQVRGWFWHPGWRKIDTKDGTFAADDLAVVVLDQPVRGVRPARIASPVEVSAAVAASGTGTVYGHGSTEQTTGMTDRLQQATMKLLAPQQCAPNVPQDSVGDNGFCVTGVPSGSGAAVPSICPGDSGGPLLLTTAEGPEVAGVLSAQSGDGCDGSAHQGEFMNPADWRQQALRPNPELAPTGTLRITGTAGQSLTAEVGGLTPASAQVGYEWFEEKDDGDGFKYNVPVEGATNPSLPVSGDLVGKQLECIATLTSPAGEVQLKQSVHT
;
A
#
# COMPACT_ATOMS: atom_id res chain seq x y z
N MET A 1 88.42 -56.05 11.08
CA MET A 1 88.39 -56.77 9.78
C MET A 1 87.21 -56.22 8.99
N ALA A 2 87.50 -55.62 7.83
CA ALA A 2 86.52 -55.25 6.80
C ALA A 2 86.03 -56.55 6.08
N PRO A 3 85.06 -56.52 5.13
CA PRO A 3 85.24 -55.77 3.88
C PRO A 3 83.97 -55.15 3.24
N SER A 4 84.22 -54.06 2.48
CA SER A 4 83.79 -53.74 1.10
C SER A 4 82.32 -53.81 0.66
N ASP A 5 81.82 -53.09 -0.36
CA ASP A 5 82.10 -51.82 -1.04
C ASP A 5 80.99 -51.71 -2.13
N LEU A 6 80.82 -50.53 -2.73
CA LEU A 6 80.26 -50.26 -4.07
C LEU A 6 78.72 -50.12 -4.32
N ARG A 7 78.34 -48.84 -4.48
CA ARG A 7 77.74 -48.19 -5.66
C ARG A 7 76.43 -48.73 -6.26
N ARG A 8 75.41 -47.87 -6.23
CA ARG A 8 74.69 -47.47 -7.47
C ARG A 8 74.00 -46.11 -7.33
N ALA A 9 74.46 -45.14 -8.11
CA ALA A 9 73.73 -43.92 -8.42
C ALA A 9 73.07 -44.10 -9.80
N ALA A 10 71.78 -43.77 -9.92
CA ALA A 10 71.17 -43.42 -11.21
C ALA A 10 69.86 -42.62 -11.01
N ARG A 11 69.87 -41.45 -11.63
CA ARG A 11 68.79 -40.48 -11.90
C ARG A 11 67.42 -41.09 -12.21
N ARG A 12 66.34 -40.36 -11.86
CA ARG A 12 65.16 -40.02 -12.71
C ARG A 12 64.46 -38.80 -12.07
N LEU A 13 64.64 -37.63 -12.68
CA LEU A 13 63.63 -36.88 -13.46
C LEU A 13 62.58 -36.20 -12.57
N GLY A 14 62.76 -34.89 -12.40
CA GLY A 14 61.79 -34.02 -11.74
C GLY A 14 60.58 -33.74 -12.62
N VAL A 15 59.46 -33.48 -11.95
CA VAL A 15 58.34 -32.68 -12.44
C VAL A 15 58.03 -31.70 -11.31
N PRO A 16 58.02 -30.37 -11.56
CA PRO A 16 57.63 -29.42 -10.53
C PRO A 16 56.11 -29.51 -10.35
N VAL A 17 55.67 -29.86 -9.15
CA VAL A 17 54.27 -29.68 -8.74
C VAL A 17 54.08 -28.18 -8.52
N LEU A 18 53.48 -27.51 -9.50
CA LEU A 18 52.94 -26.16 -9.32
C LEU A 18 51.84 -26.26 -8.26
N ALA A 19 52.15 -25.79 -7.05
CA ALA A 19 51.15 -25.55 -6.02
C ALA A 19 50.29 -24.36 -6.47
N SER A 20 49.20 -24.65 -7.17
CA SER A 20 48.13 -23.68 -7.39
C SER A 20 47.46 -23.41 -6.05
N ALA A 21 47.88 -22.34 -5.37
CA ALA A 21 47.10 -21.76 -4.29
C ALA A 21 45.80 -21.21 -4.91
N ALA A 22 44.73 -22.01 -4.85
CA ALA A 22 43.39 -21.52 -5.11
C ALA A 22 43.06 -20.49 -4.02
N LEU A 23 43.20 -19.21 -4.34
CA LEU A 23 42.50 -18.17 -3.59
C LEU A 23 41.00 -18.44 -3.79
N LEU A 24 40.40 -19.10 -2.80
CA LEU A 24 38.97 -18.99 -2.55
C LEU A 24 38.71 -17.54 -2.13
N ALA A 25 38.66 -16.64 -3.10
CA ALA A 25 37.92 -15.40 -2.93
C ALA A 25 36.48 -15.83 -2.69
N GLY A 26 36.07 -15.82 -1.42
CA GLY A 26 34.68 -16.02 -1.07
C GLY A 26 33.86 -14.99 -1.84
N MET A 27 33.15 -15.44 -2.87
CA MET A 27 32.04 -14.68 -3.42
C MET A 27 31.05 -14.54 -2.27
N VAL A 28 31.09 -13.39 -1.61
CA VAL A 28 29.95 -12.93 -0.83
C VAL A 28 28.84 -12.77 -1.85
N LEU A 29 27.98 -13.78 -1.96
CA LEU A 29 26.70 -13.63 -2.60
C LEU A 29 25.95 -12.59 -1.76
N ASN A 30 26.02 -11.33 -2.16
CA ASN A 30 25.03 -10.33 -1.76
C ASN A 30 23.72 -10.82 -2.37
N THR A 31 22.98 -11.64 -1.64
CA THR A 31 21.57 -11.84 -1.90
C THR A 31 20.93 -10.46 -1.81
N PRO A 32 20.39 -9.89 -2.90
CA PRO A 32 19.69 -8.62 -2.82
C PRO A 32 18.59 -8.80 -1.78
N GLY A 33 18.63 -8.00 -0.70
CA GLY A 33 17.58 -8.00 0.30
C GLY A 33 16.26 -7.64 -0.37
N ALA A 34 15.17 -8.25 0.08
CA ALA A 34 13.83 -7.94 -0.38
C ALA A 34 13.54 -6.45 -0.18
N SER A 35 13.20 -5.74 -1.26
CA SER A 35 12.85 -4.31 -1.25
C SER A 35 11.37 -4.09 -1.63
N ALA A 36 10.52 -3.61 -0.71
CA ALA A 36 9.34 -2.81 -1.05
C ALA A 36 9.74 -1.75 -2.07
N ILE A 37 8.94 -1.43 -3.07
CA ILE A 37 9.51 -0.88 -4.31
C ILE A 37 10.60 -1.86 -4.82
N SER A 38 10.18 -2.77 -5.69
CA SER A 38 11.06 -3.76 -6.32
C SER A 38 12.37 -3.13 -6.80
N GLN A 39 13.51 -3.76 -6.54
CA GLN A 39 14.84 -3.24 -6.89
C GLN A 39 15.19 -1.85 -6.29
N GLY A 40 14.42 -1.40 -5.30
CA GLY A 40 14.73 -0.25 -4.47
C GLY A 40 15.86 -0.51 -3.46
N THR A 41 16.14 0.50 -2.64
CA THR A 41 17.16 0.44 -1.60
C THR A 41 16.55 0.72 -0.24
N GLU A 42 17.09 0.12 0.82
CA GLU A 42 16.65 0.41 2.19
C GLU A 42 16.76 1.91 2.47
N ALA A 43 15.67 2.50 2.96
CA ALA A 43 15.68 3.88 3.41
C ALA A 43 16.57 3.98 4.67
N PRO A 44 17.42 5.02 4.80
CA PRO A 44 18.20 5.21 6.01
C PRO A 44 17.29 5.33 7.23
N ALA A 45 17.67 4.71 8.35
CA ALA A 45 16.87 4.71 9.56
C ALA A 45 16.51 6.15 10.00
N GLY A 46 15.22 6.40 10.23
CA GLY A 46 14.69 7.70 10.62
C GLY A 46 14.68 8.78 9.52
N SER A 47 14.97 8.44 8.25
CA SER A 47 14.99 9.42 7.16
C SER A 47 13.60 9.87 6.70
N ALA A 48 12.57 9.06 6.93
CA ALA A 48 11.20 9.31 6.49
C ALA A 48 10.19 9.22 7.65
N PRO A 49 10.29 10.07 8.69
CA PRO A 49 9.43 10.00 9.87
C PRO A 49 7.94 10.31 9.57
N TRP A 50 7.64 10.97 8.45
CA TRP A 50 6.28 11.21 7.95
C TRP A 50 5.66 10.02 7.22
N MET A 51 6.45 8.99 6.89
CA MET A 51 5.95 7.81 6.19
C MET A 51 4.93 7.08 7.07
N ALA A 52 3.76 6.83 6.50
CA ALA A 52 2.67 6.11 7.15
C ALA A 52 2.48 4.73 6.52
N THR A 53 2.15 3.75 7.35
CA THR A 53 1.67 2.44 6.91
C THR A 53 0.29 2.22 7.50
N LEU A 54 -0.69 2.07 6.61
CA LEU A 54 -2.06 1.71 6.94
C LEU A 54 -2.12 0.18 7.04
N ALA A 55 -2.51 -0.30 8.20
CA ALA A 55 -2.60 -1.73 8.47
C ALA A 55 -3.93 -2.07 9.12
N PHE A 56 -4.44 -3.28 8.86
CA PHE A 56 -5.64 -3.75 9.51
C PHE A 56 -5.44 -3.82 11.03
N ALA A 57 -6.41 -3.32 11.79
CA ALA A 57 -6.36 -3.29 13.24
C ALA A 57 -6.23 -4.71 13.82
N GLY A 58 -5.40 -4.87 14.85
CA GLY A 58 -5.20 -6.16 15.52
C GLY A 58 -4.37 -7.19 14.76
N THR A 59 -3.78 -6.83 13.62
CA THR A 59 -2.95 -7.75 12.83
C THR A 59 -1.46 -7.70 13.24
N ASP A 60 -0.86 -8.85 13.54
CA ASP A 60 0.57 -8.99 13.88
C ASP A 60 1.15 -10.28 13.27
N PRO A 61 2.36 -10.23 12.65
CA PRO A 61 3.15 -9.05 12.33
C PRO A 61 2.59 -8.29 11.12
N LEU A 62 2.84 -6.97 11.11
CA LEU A 62 2.41 -6.08 10.02
C LEU A 62 2.97 -6.48 8.65
N THR A 63 4.08 -7.23 8.63
CA THR A 63 4.65 -7.82 7.41
C THR A 63 3.70 -8.78 6.69
N ARG A 64 2.65 -9.28 7.36
CA ARG A 64 1.64 -10.17 6.76
C ARG A 64 0.28 -9.51 6.49
N SER A 65 0.08 -8.26 6.90
CA SER A 65 -1.26 -7.67 6.97
C SER A 65 -1.31 -6.15 6.75
N GLY A 66 -0.19 -5.49 6.47
CA GLY A 66 -0.21 -4.10 5.99
C GLY A 66 -0.86 -4.01 4.60
N TYR A 67 -1.51 -2.88 4.35
CA TYR A 67 -2.44 -2.73 3.22
C TYR A 67 -2.03 -1.61 2.25
N CYS A 68 -1.75 -0.41 2.78
CA CYS A 68 -1.35 0.76 1.98
C CYS A 68 -0.26 1.58 2.69
N GLY A 69 0.44 2.41 1.92
CA GLY A 69 1.26 3.52 2.40
C GLY A 69 0.44 4.80 2.61
N GLY A 70 1.12 5.84 3.08
CA GLY A 70 0.57 7.18 3.24
C GLY A 70 1.62 8.17 3.72
N THR A 71 1.26 9.43 3.87
CA THR A 71 2.16 10.49 4.34
C THR A 71 1.50 11.41 5.34
N LEU A 72 2.12 11.62 6.49
CA LEU A 72 1.69 12.64 7.44
C LEU A 72 1.90 14.05 6.84
N ILE A 73 0.81 14.75 6.54
CA ILE A 73 0.80 16.10 5.93
C ILE A 73 0.38 17.21 6.90
N ALA A 74 -0.24 16.82 8.03
CA ALA A 74 -0.49 17.67 9.19
C ALA A 74 -0.47 16.78 10.45
N PRO A 75 -0.44 17.35 11.68
CA PRO A 75 -0.30 16.56 12.90
C PRO A 75 -1.31 15.41 13.04
N ASP A 76 -2.51 15.52 12.48
CA ASP A 76 -3.57 14.50 12.54
C ASP A 76 -4.12 14.15 11.14
N ARG A 77 -3.32 14.37 10.08
CA ARG A 77 -3.73 14.15 8.68
C ARG A 77 -2.70 13.31 7.94
N VAL A 78 -3.15 12.19 7.39
CA VAL A 78 -2.36 11.30 6.54
C VAL A 78 -2.95 11.30 5.15
N LEU A 79 -2.19 11.79 4.17
CA LEU A 79 -2.52 11.73 2.76
C LEU A 79 -2.26 10.31 2.23
N THR A 80 -3.21 9.76 1.49
CA THR A 80 -3.18 8.41 0.91
C THR A 80 -4.04 8.37 -0.36
N ALA A 81 -4.09 7.23 -1.05
CA ALA A 81 -5.01 6.99 -2.15
C ALA A 81 -6.44 6.76 -1.64
N GLY A 82 -7.45 7.11 -2.43
CA GLY A 82 -8.86 6.91 -2.08
C GLY A 82 -9.28 5.45 -2.08
N HIS A 83 -8.74 4.64 -2.99
CA HIS A 83 -8.98 3.20 -2.99
C HIS A 83 -8.50 2.51 -1.69
N CYS A 84 -7.53 3.09 -0.98
CA CYS A 84 -7.03 2.53 0.28
C CYS A 84 -8.04 2.59 1.43
N VAL A 85 -9.14 3.34 1.29
CA VAL A 85 -10.21 3.41 2.29
C VAL A 85 -11.59 3.02 1.72
N LEU A 86 -11.62 2.58 0.46
CA LEU A 86 -12.82 2.08 -0.21
C LEU A 86 -13.26 0.73 0.39
N ASP A 87 -14.56 0.55 0.62
CA ASP A 87 -15.13 -0.66 1.21
C ASP A 87 -14.58 -0.98 2.62
N LYS A 88 -14.39 0.05 3.47
CA LYS A 88 -13.79 -0.08 4.81
C LYS A 88 -14.50 0.74 5.87
N SER A 89 -14.16 0.47 7.13
CA SER A 89 -14.53 1.24 8.32
C SER A 89 -13.30 1.84 9.02
N PRO A 90 -13.42 3.00 9.70
CA PRO A 90 -12.32 3.56 10.50
C PRO A 90 -11.75 2.59 11.53
N ALA A 91 -12.61 1.75 12.12
CA ALA A 91 -12.21 0.73 13.09
C ALA A 91 -11.38 -0.42 12.47
N ASP A 92 -11.40 -0.57 11.14
CA ASP A 92 -10.67 -1.63 10.45
C ASP A 92 -9.16 -1.35 10.44
N PHE A 93 -8.72 -0.13 10.72
CA PHE A 93 -7.34 0.29 10.49
C PHE A 93 -6.65 0.93 11.69
N GLN A 94 -5.33 0.75 11.70
CA GLN A 94 -4.38 1.53 12.46
C GLN A 94 -3.33 2.11 11.52
N VAL A 95 -2.83 3.29 11.86
CA VAL A 95 -1.75 3.95 11.12
C VAL A 95 -0.46 3.90 11.92
N TYR A 96 0.58 3.37 11.31
CA TYR A 96 1.93 3.30 11.89
C TYR A 96 2.83 4.35 11.23
N LEU A 97 3.41 5.25 12.02
CA LEU A 97 4.24 6.36 11.51
C LEU A 97 5.73 6.18 11.82
N GLY A 98 6.57 6.50 10.83
CA GLY A 98 8.02 6.54 10.97
C GLY A 98 8.64 5.17 11.25
N ALA A 99 8.00 4.10 10.80
CA ALA A 99 8.51 2.75 10.95
C ALA A 99 9.69 2.52 10.00
N ASP A 100 10.89 2.27 10.53
CA ASP A 100 11.99 1.71 9.74
C ASP A 100 11.85 0.19 9.54
N ARG A 101 11.12 -0.46 10.46
CA ARG A 101 10.84 -1.90 10.50
C ARG A 101 9.40 -2.19 10.88
N LEU A 102 8.67 -2.91 10.04
CA LEU A 102 7.34 -3.43 10.36
C LEU A 102 7.36 -4.61 11.33
N SER A 103 8.50 -5.26 11.55
CA SER A 103 8.65 -6.34 12.52
C SER A 103 8.79 -5.76 13.92
N ARG A 104 9.84 -4.94 14.19
CA ARG A 104 10.02 -4.01 15.34
C ARG A 104 11.21 -3.04 15.13
N PRO A 105 11.15 -1.79 15.66
CA PRO A 105 9.97 -1.11 16.17
C PRO A 105 9.11 -0.59 15.02
N ARG A 106 7.80 -0.86 15.08
CA ARG A 106 6.83 -0.58 13.99
C ARG A 106 6.42 0.89 13.89
N GLY A 107 7.15 1.79 14.54
CA GLY A 107 6.67 3.15 14.76
C GLY A 107 5.54 3.23 15.80
N ALA A 108 4.94 4.40 15.90
CA ALA A 108 3.80 4.64 16.79
C ALA A 108 2.48 4.29 16.07
N ALA A 109 1.60 3.55 16.75
CA ALA A 109 0.27 3.23 16.24
C ALA A 109 -0.73 4.32 16.60
N HIS A 110 -1.52 4.75 15.61
CA HIS A 110 -2.54 5.78 15.73
C HIS A 110 -3.89 5.23 15.24
N GLN A 111 -4.98 5.58 15.93
CA GLN A 111 -6.33 5.18 15.49
C GLN A 111 -6.86 6.15 14.44
N VAL A 112 -7.74 5.65 13.59
CA VAL A 112 -8.40 6.43 12.56
C VAL A 112 -9.75 6.96 13.09
N ARG A 113 -9.94 8.27 13.01
CA ARG A 113 -11.23 8.93 13.30
C ARG A 113 -12.19 8.86 12.11
N GLY A 114 -11.64 8.90 10.90
CA GLY A 114 -12.38 8.85 9.64
C GLY A 114 -11.49 9.30 8.49
N TRP A 115 -12.08 9.54 7.34
CA TRP A 115 -11.38 10.04 6.16
C TRP A 115 -12.27 10.94 5.32
N PHE A 116 -11.69 11.58 4.32
CA PHE A 116 -12.44 12.18 3.23
C PHE A 116 -11.69 12.03 1.90
N TRP A 117 -12.41 11.83 0.82
CA TRP A 117 -11.89 11.75 -0.54
C TRP A 117 -11.69 13.12 -1.17
N HIS A 118 -10.89 13.14 -2.23
CA HIS A 118 -10.92 14.20 -3.20
C HIS A 118 -12.32 14.32 -3.83
N PRO A 119 -12.87 15.53 -4.04
CA PRO A 119 -14.23 15.69 -4.58
C PRO A 119 -14.44 15.10 -5.99
N GLY A 120 -13.36 14.97 -6.76
CA GLY A 120 -13.35 14.33 -8.08
C GLY A 120 -13.16 12.81 -8.04
N TRP A 121 -12.94 12.22 -6.85
CA TRP A 121 -12.70 10.79 -6.71
C TRP A 121 -13.85 10.00 -7.33
N ARG A 122 -13.52 9.05 -8.22
CA ARG A 122 -14.49 8.10 -8.75
C ARG A 122 -13.82 6.79 -9.14
N LYS A 123 -14.52 5.71 -8.81
CA LYS A 123 -14.20 4.37 -9.30
C LYS A 123 -14.36 4.29 -10.82
N ILE A 124 -13.46 3.58 -11.48
CA ILE A 124 -13.48 3.28 -12.91
C ILE A 124 -13.43 1.78 -13.08
N ASP A 125 -14.57 1.18 -13.38
CA ASP A 125 -14.62 -0.23 -13.69
C ASP A 125 -14.44 -0.43 -15.20
N THR A 126 -13.41 -1.20 -15.56
CA THR A 126 -13.10 -1.59 -16.93
C THR A 126 -13.10 -3.11 -17.05
N LYS A 127 -13.07 -3.62 -18.28
CA LYS A 127 -12.88 -5.06 -18.52
C LYS A 127 -11.52 -5.57 -18.02
N ASP A 128 -10.54 -4.69 -17.90
CA ASP A 128 -9.15 -5.01 -17.61
C ASP A 128 -8.82 -4.78 -16.11
N GLY A 129 -9.78 -4.30 -15.32
CA GLY A 129 -9.63 -4.05 -13.89
C GLY A 129 -10.40 -2.84 -13.39
N THR A 130 -10.27 -2.60 -12.08
CA THR A 130 -10.83 -1.43 -11.38
C THR A 130 -9.73 -0.41 -11.14
N PHE A 131 -9.94 0.82 -11.58
CA PHE A 131 -9.06 1.98 -11.39
C PHE A 131 -9.81 3.10 -10.65
N ALA A 132 -9.17 4.23 -10.40
CA ALA A 132 -9.80 5.39 -9.80
C ALA A 132 -9.24 6.69 -10.38
N ALA A 133 -10.12 7.63 -10.72
CA ALA A 133 -9.71 9.00 -11.02
C ALA A 133 -9.63 9.84 -9.76
N ASP A 134 -8.75 10.84 -9.77
CA ASP A 134 -8.47 11.72 -8.63
C ASP A 134 -8.31 10.90 -7.33
N ASP A 135 -7.56 9.80 -7.42
CA ASP A 135 -7.45 8.78 -6.40
C ASP A 135 -6.67 9.25 -5.16
N LEU A 136 -7.29 10.14 -4.41
CA LEU A 136 -6.72 10.87 -3.29
C LEU A 136 -7.70 10.87 -2.12
N ALA A 137 -7.17 10.65 -0.92
CA ALA A 137 -7.89 10.74 0.32
C ALA A 137 -7.00 11.25 1.45
N VAL A 138 -7.64 11.81 2.47
CA VAL A 138 -6.98 12.15 3.72
C VAL A 138 -7.62 11.35 4.83
N VAL A 139 -6.82 10.48 5.44
CA VAL A 139 -7.13 9.83 6.70
C VAL A 139 -6.91 10.81 7.84
N VAL A 140 -7.89 10.92 8.71
CA VAL A 140 -7.88 11.80 9.86
C VAL A 140 -7.69 10.95 11.10
N LEU A 141 -6.61 11.23 11.84
CA LEU A 141 -6.28 10.51 13.07
C LEU A 141 -7.17 10.99 14.23
N ASP A 142 -7.32 10.14 15.24
CA ASP A 142 -8.07 10.45 16.47
C ASP A 142 -7.33 11.44 17.36
N GLN A 143 -5.99 11.42 17.33
CA GLN A 143 -5.11 12.28 18.09
C GLN A 143 -3.97 12.84 17.23
N PRO A 144 -3.54 14.10 17.44
CA PRO A 144 -2.35 14.64 16.80
C PRO A 144 -1.07 13.89 17.18
N VAL A 145 -0.29 13.56 16.16
CA VAL A 145 1.06 13.02 16.24
C VAL A 145 2.00 14.10 16.75
N ARG A 146 2.84 13.76 17.72
CA ARG A 146 3.84 14.66 18.30
C ARG A 146 5.25 14.20 17.93
N GLY A 147 6.18 15.13 17.77
CA GLY A 147 7.59 14.82 17.51
C GLY A 147 7.91 14.40 16.07
N VAL A 148 6.92 14.33 15.18
CA VAL A 148 7.11 14.11 13.74
C VAL A 148 6.79 15.41 13.00
N ARG A 149 7.72 15.86 12.15
CA ARG A 149 7.47 16.98 11.24
C ARG A 149 6.67 16.46 10.04
N PRO A 150 5.43 16.94 9.79
CA PRO A 150 4.69 16.55 8.60
C PRO A 150 5.41 16.98 7.32
N ALA A 151 5.29 16.18 6.25
CA ALA A 151 5.72 16.57 4.93
C ALA A 151 4.78 17.66 4.37
N ARG A 152 5.32 18.55 3.54
CA ARG A 152 4.49 19.53 2.84
C ARG A 152 3.89 18.87 1.59
N ILE A 153 2.72 19.33 1.17
CA ILE A 153 2.24 19.06 -0.20
C ILE A 153 2.89 20.10 -1.12
N ALA A 154 3.52 19.65 -2.22
CA ALA A 154 4.10 20.55 -3.21
C ALA A 154 3.00 21.42 -3.84
N SER A 155 3.30 22.67 -4.14
CA SER A 155 2.47 23.54 -4.97
C SER A 155 2.62 23.17 -6.45
N PRO A 156 1.67 23.58 -7.32
CA PRO A 156 1.79 23.32 -8.75
C PRO A 156 3.09 23.89 -9.37
N VAL A 157 3.56 25.01 -8.83
CA VAL A 157 4.83 25.64 -9.24
C VAL A 157 6.03 24.78 -8.84
N GLU A 158 6.04 24.23 -7.63
CA GLU A 158 7.12 23.34 -7.15
C GLU A 158 7.18 22.04 -7.96
N VAL A 159 6.02 21.45 -8.27
CA VAL A 159 5.93 20.28 -9.16
C VAL A 159 6.48 20.61 -10.54
N SER A 160 6.04 21.72 -11.14
CA SER A 160 6.49 22.16 -12.47
C SER A 160 8.01 22.43 -12.50
N ALA A 161 8.55 23.07 -11.46
CA ALA A 161 9.98 23.36 -11.35
C ALA A 161 10.80 22.06 -11.23
N ALA A 162 10.33 21.08 -10.45
CA ALA A 162 11.04 19.80 -10.31
C ALA A 162 11.05 18.98 -11.60
N VAL A 163 9.93 18.97 -12.33
CA VAL A 163 9.84 18.37 -13.67
C VAL A 163 10.85 19.03 -14.61
N ALA A 164 10.96 20.36 -14.59
CA ALA A 164 11.90 21.11 -15.45
C ALA A 164 13.38 20.94 -15.06
N ALA A 165 13.69 20.79 -13.77
CA ALA A 165 15.06 20.74 -13.26
C ALA A 165 15.71 19.35 -13.40
N SER A 166 15.06 18.32 -12.84
CA SER A 166 15.59 16.95 -12.80
C SER A 166 14.67 15.92 -13.45
N GLY A 167 13.36 16.20 -13.45
CA GLY A 167 12.35 15.21 -13.83
C GLY A 167 12.34 13.98 -12.94
N THR A 168 12.84 14.07 -11.70
CA THR A 168 12.92 12.93 -10.77
C THR A 168 12.35 13.24 -9.38
N GLY A 169 11.89 12.21 -8.69
CA GLY A 169 11.46 12.24 -7.29
C GLY A 169 11.76 10.92 -6.58
N THR A 170 11.60 10.89 -5.26
CA THR A 170 11.86 9.69 -4.44
C THR A 170 10.55 9.12 -3.92
N VAL A 171 10.32 7.83 -4.17
CA VAL A 171 9.20 7.10 -3.59
C VAL A 171 9.64 6.37 -2.33
N TYR A 172 8.69 6.12 -1.41
CA TYR A 172 8.92 5.38 -0.17
C TYR A 172 7.81 4.35 0.04
N GLY A 173 8.14 3.17 0.57
CA GLY A 173 7.18 2.09 0.67
C GLY A 173 7.60 0.94 1.58
N HIS A 174 6.59 0.25 2.10
CA HIS A 174 6.71 -1.04 2.79
C HIS A 174 6.00 -2.16 2.02
N GLY A 175 5.58 -1.92 0.77
CA GLY A 175 4.91 -2.91 -0.07
C GLY A 175 5.69 -4.22 -0.26
N SER A 176 5.08 -5.14 -0.99
CA SER A 176 5.71 -6.39 -1.38
C SER A 176 6.84 -6.16 -2.38
N THR A 177 7.52 -7.25 -2.73
CA THR A 177 8.71 -7.29 -3.60
C THR A 177 8.62 -8.56 -4.44
N GLU A 178 9.51 -8.77 -5.42
CA GLU A 178 9.54 -10.07 -6.13
C GLU A 178 9.79 -11.27 -5.20
N GLN A 179 10.34 -11.01 -4.01
CA GLN A 179 10.80 -12.00 -3.05
C GLN A 179 9.85 -12.20 -1.86
N THR A 180 8.77 -11.41 -1.76
CA THR A 180 7.84 -11.45 -0.62
C THR A 180 6.39 -11.58 -1.07
N THR A 181 5.63 -12.36 -0.30
CA THR A 181 4.17 -12.49 -0.47
C THR A 181 3.39 -11.53 0.42
N GLY A 182 4.07 -10.60 1.09
CA GLY A 182 3.51 -9.59 1.99
C GLY A 182 4.42 -8.37 2.10
N MET A 183 4.08 -7.46 3.01
CA MET A 183 4.81 -6.22 3.23
C MET A 183 6.26 -6.48 3.64
N THR A 184 7.18 -5.70 3.09
CA THR A 184 8.60 -5.77 3.43
C THR A 184 8.83 -5.25 4.83
N ASP A 185 9.70 -5.93 5.59
CA ASP A 185 10.02 -5.51 6.95
C ASP A 185 10.64 -4.10 6.96
N ARG A 186 11.65 -3.87 6.13
CA ARG A 186 12.40 -2.61 6.07
C ARG A 186 11.72 -1.61 5.14
N LEU A 187 11.64 -0.35 5.57
CA LEU A 187 11.25 0.75 4.70
C LEU A 187 12.24 0.86 3.53
N GLN A 188 11.70 1.03 2.34
CA GLN A 188 12.49 1.20 1.12
C GLN A 188 12.23 2.52 0.45
N GLN A 189 13.15 2.86 -0.44
CA GLN A 189 13.05 4.03 -1.30
C GLN A 189 13.62 3.72 -2.70
N ALA A 190 13.15 4.46 -3.70
CA ALA A 190 13.77 4.48 -5.02
C ALA A 190 13.62 5.84 -5.69
N THR A 191 14.52 6.13 -6.64
CA THR A 191 14.40 7.31 -7.50
C THR A 191 13.55 6.96 -8.73
N MET A 192 12.54 7.78 -8.96
CA MET A 192 11.60 7.64 -10.07
C MET A 192 11.71 8.85 -10.98
N LYS A 193 11.69 8.62 -12.29
CA LYS A 193 11.60 9.66 -13.30
C LYS A 193 10.12 9.95 -13.59
N LEU A 194 9.73 11.20 -13.48
CA LEU A 194 8.40 11.69 -13.83
C LEU A 194 8.26 11.74 -15.36
N LEU A 195 7.12 11.27 -15.84
CA LEU A 195 6.76 11.20 -17.25
C LEU A 195 5.59 12.16 -17.50
N ALA A 196 5.55 12.74 -18.70
CA ALA A 196 4.39 13.50 -19.13
C ALA A 196 3.18 12.56 -19.27
N PRO A 197 1.93 13.04 -19.07
CA PRO A 197 0.73 12.19 -19.16
C PRO A 197 0.62 11.40 -20.47
N GLN A 198 1.08 11.95 -21.59
CA GLN A 198 1.06 11.29 -22.90
C GLN A 198 2.05 10.11 -23.02
N GLN A 199 2.95 9.95 -22.05
CA GLN A 199 3.93 8.87 -21.98
C GLN A 199 3.51 7.75 -21.01
N CYS A 200 2.36 7.92 -20.36
CA CYS A 200 1.75 6.88 -19.54
C CYS A 200 1.43 5.63 -20.37
N ALA A 201 1.57 4.46 -19.75
CA ALA A 201 1.32 3.18 -20.39
C ALA A 201 -0.16 3.07 -20.87
N PRO A 202 -0.41 2.46 -22.05
CA PRO A 202 -1.73 2.46 -22.68
C PRO A 202 -2.76 1.56 -21.98
N ASN A 203 -2.33 0.66 -21.10
CA ASN A 203 -3.20 -0.23 -20.33
C ASN A 203 -3.74 0.42 -19.05
N VAL A 204 -3.29 1.61 -18.71
CA VAL A 204 -3.90 2.45 -17.67
C VAL A 204 -4.94 3.35 -18.36
N PRO A 205 -6.20 3.38 -17.90
CA PRO A 205 -7.21 4.27 -18.46
C PRO A 205 -6.74 5.73 -18.40
N GLN A 206 -6.76 6.43 -19.53
CA GLN A 206 -6.37 7.85 -19.58
C GLN A 206 -7.21 8.71 -18.62
N ASP A 207 -8.47 8.33 -18.41
CA ASP A 207 -9.39 8.98 -17.47
C ASP A 207 -9.04 8.75 -16.00
N SER A 208 -8.16 7.80 -15.68
CA SER A 208 -7.61 7.57 -14.33
C SER A 208 -6.55 8.62 -13.99
N VAL A 209 -5.61 8.82 -14.91
CA VAL A 209 -4.54 9.82 -14.81
C VAL A 209 -5.14 11.22 -14.92
N GLY A 210 -6.00 11.44 -15.92
CA GLY A 210 -6.64 12.72 -16.18
C GLY A 210 -5.66 13.89 -16.29
N ASP A 211 -6.16 15.10 -16.01
CA ASP A 211 -5.34 16.32 -15.97
C ASP A 211 -4.54 16.46 -14.65
N ASN A 212 -4.89 15.67 -13.63
CA ASN A 212 -4.38 15.77 -12.27
C ASN A 212 -3.40 14.65 -11.89
N GLY A 213 -3.00 13.81 -12.84
CA GLY A 213 -2.11 12.68 -12.61
C GLY A 213 -0.88 12.71 -13.51
N PHE A 214 0.10 11.89 -13.18
CA PHE A 214 1.28 11.66 -14.00
C PHE A 214 1.80 10.24 -13.78
N CYS A 215 2.61 9.76 -14.73
CA CYS A 215 3.27 8.47 -14.61
C CYS A 215 4.72 8.63 -14.23
N VAL A 216 5.30 7.58 -13.67
CA VAL A 216 6.71 7.51 -13.34
C VAL A 216 7.32 6.20 -13.80
N THR A 217 8.63 6.19 -13.99
CA THR A 217 9.41 4.97 -14.25
C THR A 217 10.67 4.95 -13.38
N GLY A 218 11.13 3.77 -12.99
CA GLY A 218 12.34 3.63 -12.18
C GLY A 218 13.58 4.19 -12.84
N VAL A 219 14.44 4.81 -12.03
CA VAL A 219 15.81 5.18 -12.44
C VAL A 219 16.77 4.12 -11.88
N PRO A 220 17.46 3.34 -12.74
CA PRO A 220 18.47 2.40 -12.28
C PRO A 220 19.56 3.07 -11.44
N SER A 221 19.99 2.40 -10.37
CA SER A 221 21.05 2.89 -9.48
C SER A 221 22.44 2.89 -10.11
N GLY A 222 22.58 2.36 -11.33
CA GLY A 222 23.83 2.32 -12.08
C GLY A 222 23.66 1.63 -13.44
N SER A 223 24.73 1.62 -14.24
CA SER A 223 24.74 0.93 -15.52
C SER A 223 24.55 -0.58 -15.34
N GLY A 224 23.54 -1.15 -16.00
CA GLY A 224 23.20 -2.58 -15.90
C GLY A 224 22.44 -3.00 -14.64
N ALA A 225 22.11 -2.06 -13.75
CA ALA A 225 21.23 -2.34 -12.62
C ALA A 225 19.78 -2.56 -13.08
N ALA A 226 19.03 -3.36 -12.32
CA ALA A 226 17.60 -3.52 -12.54
C ALA A 226 16.87 -2.19 -12.29
N VAL A 227 15.73 -2.01 -12.97
CA VAL A 227 14.91 -0.80 -12.87
C VAL A 227 13.99 -0.93 -11.67
N PRO A 228 13.98 0.04 -10.74
CA PRO A 228 13.02 0.01 -9.65
C PRO A 228 11.58 0.07 -10.14
N SER A 229 10.70 -0.70 -9.52
CA SER A 229 9.28 -0.69 -9.83
C SER A 229 8.44 -0.72 -8.56
N ILE A 230 7.21 -0.27 -8.69
CA ILE A 230 6.25 -0.18 -7.59
C ILE A 230 5.55 -1.53 -7.42
N CYS A 231 5.11 -1.81 -6.20
CA CYS A 231 4.55 -3.09 -5.83
C CYS A 231 3.25 -3.00 -5.01
N PRO A 232 2.46 -4.09 -4.94
CA PRO A 232 1.33 -4.17 -4.02
C PRO A 232 1.70 -3.76 -2.59
N GLY A 233 0.85 -2.94 -1.97
CA GLY A 233 1.10 -2.39 -0.62
C GLY A 233 1.88 -1.07 -0.58
N ASP A 234 2.50 -0.66 -1.70
CA ASP A 234 3.05 0.70 -1.82
C ASP A 234 1.95 1.75 -2.08
N SER A 235 0.78 1.34 -2.58
CA SER A 235 -0.39 2.19 -2.86
C SER A 235 -0.67 3.21 -1.76
N GLY A 236 -0.95 4.46 -2.12
CA GLY A 236 -1.10 5.58 -1.21
C GLY A 236 0.23 6.18 -0.70
N GLY A 237 1.36 5.51 -0.93
CA GLY A 237 2.69 5.99 -0.62
C GLY A 237 3.08 7.24 -1.42
N PRO A 238 4.00 8.07 -0.90
CA PRO A 238 4.38 9.33 -1.53
C PRO A 238 5.39 9.15 -2.64
N LEU A 239 5.31 10.04 -3.63
CA LEU A 239 6.48 10.55 -4.35
C LEU A 239 6.85 11.93 -3.78
N LEU A 240 8.07 12.05 -3.28
CA LEU A 240 8.61 13.28 -2.71
C LEU A 240 9.60 13.97 -3.65
N LEU A 241 9.46 15.28 -3.74
CA LEU A 241 10.46 16.18 -4.28
C LEU A 241 11.35 16.67 -3.14
N THR A 242 12.66 16.75 -3.39
CA THR A 242 13.59 17.37 -2.44
C THR A 242 13.71 18.85 -2.78
N THR A 243 13.18 19.73 -1.92
CA THR A 243 13.30 21.18 -2.07
C THR A 243 14.18 21.78 -0.97
N ALA A 244 14.50 23.06 -1.10
CA ALA A 244 15.24 23.79 -0.06
C ALA A 244 14.48 23.84 1.28
N GLU A 245 13.16 23.66 1.28
CA GLU A 245 12.30 23.73 2.46
C GLU A 245 12.08 22.36 3.13
N GLY A 246 12.53 21.29 2.47
CA GLY A 246 12.41 19.91 2.91
C GLY A 246 11.73 19.01 1.87
N PRO A 247 11.26 17.83 2.27
CA PRO A 247 10.52 16.93 1.40
C PRO A 247 9.11 17.48 1.13
N GLU A 248 8.68 17.40 -0.12
CA GLU A 248 7.35 17.81 -0.56
C GLU A 248 6.67 16.71 -1.36
N VAL A 249 5.45 16.35 -0.97
CA VAL A 249 4.62 15.38 -1.67
C VAL A 249 4.15 15.97 -3.00
N ALA A 250 4.66 15.44 -4.10
CA ALA A 250 4.23 15.79 -5.45
C ALA A 250 3.28 14.76 -6.05
N GLY A 251 3.25 13.55 -5.52
CA GLY A 251 2.35 12.50 -5.96
C GLY A 251 1.96 11.55 -4.86
N VAL A 252 0.78 10.97 -4.99
CA VAL A 252 0.29 9.82 -4.22
C VAL A 252 0.10 8.66 -5.16
N LEU A 253 0.70 7.52 -4.84
CA LEU A 253 0.63 6.34 -5.70
C LEU A 253 -0.81 5.79 -5.77
N SER A 254 -1.35 5.71 -6.97
CA SER A 254 -2.71 5.20 -7.26
C SER A 254 -2.67 3.79 -7.84
N ALA A 255 -1.93 3.60 -8.94
CA ALA A 255 -1.90 2.34 -9.69
C ALA A 255 -0.53 2.07 -10.33
N GLN A 256 -0.41 0.91 -10.99
CA GLN A 256 0.77 0.51 -11.76
C GLN A 256 0.36 -0.17 -13.07
N SER A 257 1.21 -0.07 -14.10
CA SER A 257 0.92 -0.57 -15.45
C SER A 257 1.08 -2.08 -15.64
N GLY A 258 1.02 -2.89 -14.58
CA GLY A 258 1.22 -4.33 -14.66
C GLY A 258 0.94 -5.03 -13.33
N ASP A 259 0.76 -6.35 -13.37
CA ASP A 259 0.38 -7.12 -12.20
C ASP A 259 1.62 -7.61 -11.43
N GLY A 260 1.77 -7.14 -10.20
CA GLY A 260 2.75 -7.65 -9.24
C GLY A 260 4.17 -7.10 -9.36
N CYS A 261 5.09 -7.81 -8.72
CA CYS A 261 6.52 -7.50 -8.64
C CYS A 261 7.29 -8.61 -9.35
N ASP A 262 7.43 -8.54 -10.67
CA ASP A 262 8.11 -9.55 -11.49
C ASP A 262 9.52 -9.10 -11.94
N GLY A 263 9.98 -7.96 -11.44
CA GLY A 263 11.23 -7.32 -11.87
C GLY A 263 11.14 -6.61 -13.22
N SER A 264 9.95 -6.53 -13.82
CA SER A 264 9.71 -5.70 -15.00
C SER A 264 9.66 -4.22 -14.63
N ALA A 265 10.03 -3.37 -15.59
CA ALA A 265 10.04 -1.92 -15.44
C ALA A 265 8.62 -1.32 -15.58
N HIS A 266 7.71 -1.68 -14.66
CA HIS A 266 6.36 -1.14 -14.63
C HIS A 266 6.37 0.37 -14.38
N GLN A 267 5.47 1.09 -15.05
CA GLN A 267 5.22 2.49 -14.73
C GLN A 267 4.28 2.56 -13.52
N GLY A 268 4.53 3.54 -12.64
CA GLY A 268 3.62 3.90 -11.56
C GLY A 268 2.76 5.09 -11.96
N GLU A 269 1.48 5.08 -11.60
CA GLU A 269 0.56 6.20 -11.75
C GLU A 269 0.42 6.92 -10.41
N PHE A 270 0.64 8.23 -10.43
CA PHE A 270 0.54 9.10 -9.26
C PHE A 270 -0.50 10.18 -9.47
N MET A 271 -1.31 10.40 -8.45
CA MET A 271 -2.23 11.53 -8.39
C MET A 271 -1.51 12.73 -7.77
N ASN A 272 -1.60 13.88 -8.42
CA ASN A 272 -1.01 15.13 -7.97
C ASN A 272 -1.93 15.82 -6.94
N PRO A 273 -1.54 15.92 -5.66
CA PRO A 273 -2.37 16.57 -4.64
C PRO A 273 -2.26 18.10 -4.62
N ALA A 274 -1.47 18.72 -5.50
CA ALA A 274 -1.10 20.13 -5.40
C ALA A 274 -2.29 21.09 -5.43
N ASP A 275 -3.23 20.90 -6.35
CA ASP A 275 -4.42 21.74 -6.48
C ASP A 275 -5.45 21.49 -5.36
N TRP A 276 -5.34 20.35 -4.68
CA TRP A 276 -6.18 19.97 -3.56
C TRP A 276 -5.57 20.31 -2.19
N ARG A 277 -4.34 20.88 -2.16
CA ARG A 277 -3.59 21.13 -0.93
C ARG A 277 -4.38 21.88 0.14
N GLN A 278 -5.11 22.93 -0.26
CA GLN A 278 -5.87 23.74 0.69
C GLN A 278 -7.03 22.96 1.31
N GLN A 279 -7.74 22.19 0.50
CA GLN A 279 -8.86 21.37 0.94
C GLN A 279 -8.40 20.16 1.75
N ALA A 280 -7.25 19.55 1.41
CA ALA A 280 -6.63 18.46 2.16
C ALA A 280 -6.19 18.89 3.57
N LEU A 281 -5.75 20.14 3.72
CA LEU A 281 -5.28 20.71 4.98
C LEU A 281 -6.36 21.49 5.75
N ARG A 282 -7.63 21.43 5.31
CA ARG A 282 -8.70 22.19 5.96
C ARG A 282 -8.90 21.75 7.43
N PRO A 283 -9.08 22.69 8.38
CA PRO A 283 -9.17 22.34 9.81
C PRO A 283 -10.35 21.42 10.15
N ASN A 284 -11.52 21.66 9.54
CA ASN A 284 -12.76 20.96 9.83
C ASN A 284 -13.34 20.37 8.54
N PRO A 285 -12.79 19.24 8.05
CA PRO A 285 -13.35 18.59 6.89
C PRO A 285 -14.66 17.88 7.22
N GLU A 286 -15.62 17.95 6.30
CA GLU A 286 -16.66 16.91 6.23
C GLU A 286 -15.98 15.57 5.96
N LEU A 287 -16.20 14.61 6.84
CA LEU A 287 -15.69 13.25 6.74
C LEU A 287 -16.71 12.37 6.02
N ALA A 288 -16.23 11.23 5.52
CA ALA A 288 -17.09 10.14 5.06
C ALA A 288 -18.13 9.75 6.14
N PRO A 289 -19.28 9.19 5.73
CA PRO A 289 -20.41 9.06 6.63
C PRO A 289 -20.14 8.12 7.80
N THR A 290 -20.88 8.33 8.88
CA THR A 290 -20.85 7.46 10.06
C THR A 290 -22.26 7.00 10.40
N GLY A 291 -22.35 5.86 11.09
CA GLY A 291 -23.60 5.29 11.54
C GLY A 291 -23.36 4.06 12.39
N THR A 292 -24.43 3.40 12.81
CA THR A 292 -24.36 2.11 13.51
C THR A 292 -25.35 1.15 12.88
N LEU A 293 -24.85 0.02 12.38
CA LEU A 293 -25.66 -1.04 11.81
C LEU A 293 -26.25 -1.89 12.95
N ARG A 294 -27.55 -2.16 12.85
CA ARG A 294 -28.27 -3.10 13.72
C ARG A 294 -29.12 -4.05 12.88
N ILE A 295 -28.92 -5.35 13.12
CA ILE A 295 -29.80 -6.40 12.63
C ILE A 295 -30.83 -6.72 13.72
N THR A 296 -32.09 -6.73 13.33
CA THR A 296 -33.22 -7.14 14.17
C THR A 296 -34.06 -8.20 13.45
N GLY A 297 -34.96 -8.86 14.17
CA GLY A 297 -35.84 -9.90 13.63
C GLY A 297 -35.64 -11.26 14.30
N THR A 298 -36.33 -12.27 13.77
CA THR A 298 -36.34 -13.63 14.33
C THR A 298 -35.79 -14.62 13.31
N ALA A 299 -34.83 -15.41 13.75
CA ALA A 299 -34.34 -16.61 13.06
C ALA A 299 -35.50 -17.50 12.60
N GLY A 300 -35.54 -17.86 11.31
CA GLY A 300 -36.62 -18.64 10.69
C GLY A 300 -37.86 -17.83 10.24
N GLN A 301 -37.82 -16.50 10.31
CA GLN A 301 -38.85 -15.61 9.73
C GLN A 301 -38.22 -14.60 8.77
N SER A 302 -37.73 -13.49 9.32
CA SER A 302 -37.08 -12.42 8.55
C SER A 302 -36.15 -11.66 9.47
N LEU A 303 -35.00 -11.28 8.91
CA LEU A 303 -34.11 -10.30 9.48
C LEU A 303 -34.31 -8.96 8.77
N THR A 304 -34.03 -7.87 9.47
CA THR A 304 -34.03 -6.51 8.92
C THR A 304 -32.82 -5.76 9.45
N ALA A 305 -32.04 -5.20 8.53
CA ALA A 305 -30.93 -4.31 8.84
C ALA A 305 -31.40 -2.86 8.91
N GLU A 306 -30.84 -2.09 9.85
CA GLU A 306 -31.10 -0.67 9.99
C GLU A 306 -29.81 0.06 10.39
N VAL A 307 -29.53 1.18 9.72
CA VAL A 307 -28.45 2.10 10.11
C VAL A 307 -29.03 3.23 10.95
N GLY A 308 -28.68 3.23 12.24
CA GLY A 308 -28.99 4.31 13.17
C GLY A 308 -27.89 5.38 13.21
N GLY A 309 -28.25 6.62 13.54
CA GLY A 309 -27.28 7.70 13.78
C GLY A 309 -26.53 8.18 12.54
N LEU A 310 -27.12 7.98 11.34
CA LEU A 310 -26.49 8.34 10.07
C LEU A 310 -26.09 9.81 10.02
N THR A 311 -24.81 10.08 9.82
CA THR A 311 -24.25 11.43 9.71
C THR A 311 -23.29 11.52 8.54
N PRO A 312 -23.47 12.44 7.58
CA PRO A 312 -24.60 13.37 7.49
C PRO A 312 -25.91 12.64 7.15
N ALA A 313 -27.06 13.22 7.52
CA ALA A 313 -28.37 12.63 7.23
C ALA A 313 -28.68 12.52 5.72
N SER A 314 -27.93 13.23 4.88
CA SER A 314 -28.01 13.15 3.41
C SER A 314 -27.23 11.98 2.81
N ALA A 315 -26.44 11.26 3.61
CA ALA A 315 -25.72 10.09 3.14
C ALA A 315 -26.70 9.02 2.65
N GLN A 316 -26.29 8.28 1.63
CA GLN A 316 -27.04 7.14 1.10
C GLN A 316 -26.62 5.87 1.83
N VAL A 317 -27.54 4.91 1.92
CA VAL A 317 -27.28 3.60 2.56
C VAL A 317 -27.66 2.48 1.59
N GLY A 318 -26.67 1.71 1.17
CA GLY A 318 -26.85 0.41 0.51
C GLY A 318 -26.76 -0.71 1.54
N TYR A 319 -27.43 -1.83 1.27
CA TYR A 319 -27.36 -3.04 2.11
C TYR A 319 -27.07 -4.24 1.22
N GLU A 320 -26.24 -5.14 1.71
CA GLU A 320 -25.97 -6.43 1.09
C GLU A 320 -25.93 -7.51 2.18
N TRP A 321 -26.42 -8.69 1.85
CA TRP A 321 -26.47 -9.83 2.76
C TRP A 321 -25.59 -10.95 2.25
N PHE A 322 -24.84 -11.57 3.15
CA PHE A 322 -23.89 -12.63 2.85
C PHE A 322 -24.09 -13.82 3.80
N GLU A 323 -23.87 -15.03 3.31
CA GLU A 323 -23.61 -16.22 4.12
C GLU A 323 -22.10 -16.29 4.36
N GLU A 324 -21.68 -16.28 5.62
CA GLU A 324 -20.29 -16.57 5.98
C GLU A 324 -20.06 -18.07 5.88
N LYS A 325 -19.10 -18.47 5.05
CA LYS A 325 -18.66 -19.85 4.86
C LYS A 325 -17.23 -20.03 5.35
N ASP A 326 -16.92 -21.24 5.77
CA ASP A 326 -15.58 -21.69 6.13
C ASP A 326 -15.15 -22.74 5.09
N ASP A 327 -13.96 -22.61 4.54
CA ASP A 327 -13.42 -23.54 3.55
C ASP A 327 -12.90 -24.85 4.15
N GLY A 328 -12.94 -24.99 5.48
CA GLY A 328 -12.50 -26.16 6.23
C GLY A 328 -11.08 -26.05 6.78
N ASP A 329 -10.29 -25.08 6.31
CA ASP A 329 -8.94 -24.76 6.82
C ASP A 329 -8.95 -23.53 7.74
N GLY A 330 -10.15 -23.07 8.12
CA GLY A 330 -10.37 -21.90 8.97
C GLY A 330 -10.34 -20.57 8.23
N PHE A 331 -10.28 -20.59 6.89
CA PHE A 331 -10.45 -19.38 6.09
C PHE A 331 -11.94 -19.12 5.87
N LYS A 332 -12.37 -17.95 6.32
CA LYS A 332 -13.77 -17.51 6.22
C LYS A 332 -13.95 -16.60 5.02
N TYR A 333 -15.02 -16.82 4.28
CA TYR A 333 -15.38 -16.02 3.12
C TYR A 333 -16.88 -15.80 3.03
N ASN A 334 -17.27 -14.70 2.42
CA ASN A 334 -18.66 -14.28 2.30
C ASN A 334 -19.21 -14.63 0.91
N VAL A 335 -20.38 -15.27 0.88
CA VAL A 335 -21.12 -15.55 -0.36
C VAL A 335 -22.39 -14.70 -0.37
N PRO A 336 -22.63 -13.88 -1.42
CA PRO A 336 -23.86 -13.10 -1.52
C PRO A 336 -25.11 -13.98 -1.41
N VAL A 337 -26.09 -13.54 -0.61
CA VAL A 337 -27.37 -14.21 -0.46
C VAL A 337 -28.32 -13.76 -1.56
N GLU A 338 -28.68 -14.68 -2.46
CA GLU A 338 -29.69 -14.42 -3.49
C GLU A 338 -31.08 -14.24 -2.86
N GLY A 339 -31.85 -13.25 -3.37
CA GLY A 339 -33.23 -13.02 -2.93
C GLY A 339 -33.41 -12.09 -1.73
N ALA A 340 -32.34 -11.45 -1.22
CA ALA A 340 -32.46 -10.40 -0.21
C ALA A 340 -33.29 -9.20 -0.73
N THR A 341 -34.22 -8.70 0.08
CA THR A 341 -35.07 -7.53 -0.22
C THR A 341 -34.58 -6.35 0.62
N ASN A 342 -33.43 -5.79 0.25
CA ASN A 342 -32.75 -4.71 0.96
C ASN A 342 -33.70 -3.68 1.60
N PRO A 343 -33.67 -3.45 2.93
CA PRO A 343 -32.70 -3.99 3.91
C PRO A 343 -33.11 -5.31 4.59
N SER A 344 -34.20 -5.94 4.18
CA SER A 344 -34.72 -7.17 4.80
C SER A 344 -34.24 -8.44 4.11
N LEU A 345 -34.13 -9.51 4.89
CA LEU A 345 -33.78 -10.84 4.41
C LEU A 345 -34.78 -11.87 4.99
N PRO A 346 -35.65 -12.46 4.16
CA PRO A 346 -36.45 -13.61 4.57
C PRO A 346 -35.53 -14.79 4.90
N VAL A 347 -35.63 -15.31 6.13
CA VAL A 347 -34.82 -16.46 6.56
C VAL A 347 -35.67 -17.72 6.44
N SER A 348 -35.42 -18.48 5.37
CA SER A 348 -36.13 -19.73 5.11
C SER A 348 -35.22 -20.76 4.46
N GLY A 349 -35.62 -22.04 4.53
CA GLY A 349 -34.90 -23.14 3.91
C GLY A 349 -33.44 -23.19 4.36
N ASP A 350 -32.54 -23.13 3.39
CA ASP A 350 -31.10 -23.31 3.57
C ASP A 350 -30.41 -22.17 4.34
N LEU A 351 -31.11 -21.06 4.62
CA LEU A 351 -30.59 -19.95 5.44
C LEU A 351 -30.81 -20.14 6.95
N VAL A 352 -31.57 -21.15 7.39
CA VAL A 352 -31.76 -21.43 8.82
C VAL A 352 -30.53 -22.15 9.39
N GLY A 353 -30.06 -21.77 10.57
CA GLY A 353 -28.85 -22.35 11.19
C GLY A 353 -27.54 -21.80 10.61
N LYS A 354 -27.58 -20.72 9.83
CA LYS A 354 -26.42 -20.19 9.11
C LYS A 354 -25.84 -18.97 9.81
N GLN A 355 -24.55 -18.73 9.57
CA GLN A 355 -23.92 -17.47 9.91
C GLN A 355 -24.15 -16.50 8.76
N LEU A 356 -24.93 -15.45 9.01
CA LEU A 356 -25.23 -14.41 8.03
C LEU A 356 -24.54 -13.11 8.43
N GLU A 357 -24.12 -12.32 7.45
CA GLU A 357 -23.57 -10.99 7.63
C GLU A 357 -24.34 -10.00 6.77
N CYS A 358 -24.71 -8.86 7.36
CA CYS A 358 -25.14 -7.69 6.60
C CYS A 358 -23.99 -6.70 6.53
N ILE A 359 -23.71 -6.22 5.32
CA ILE A 359 -22.85 -5.08 5.06
C ILE A 359 -23.73 -3.91 4.65
N ALA A 360 -23.66 -2.81 5.40
CA ALA A 360 -24.30 -1.55 5.04
C ALA A 360 -23.25 -0.55 4.55
N THR A 361 -23.35 -0.13 3.30
CA THR A 361 -22.45 0.82 2.66
C THR A 361 -23.03 2.22 2.74
N LEU A 362 -22.36 3.10 3.49
CA LEU A 362 -22.75 4.49 3.68
C LEU A 362 -21.97 5.38 2.71
N THR A 363 -22.64 6.12 1.85
CA THR A 363 -21.99 6.90 0.79
C THR A 363 -22.36 8.39 0.85
N SER A 364 -21.37 9.26 0.67
CA SER A 364 -21.51 10.71 0.49
C SER A 364 -20.43 11.25 -0.45
N PRO A 365 -20.50 12.52 -0.88
CA PRO A 365 -19.40 13.13 -1.64
C PRO A 365 -18.05 13.15 -0.89
N ALA A 366 -18.06 13.12 0.45
CA ALA A 366 -16.84 13.07 1.24
C ALA A 366 -16.22 11.65 1.27
N GLY A 367 -16.95 10.62 0.85
CA GLY A 367 -16.44 9.26 0.77
C GLY A 367 -17.46 8.22 1.20
N GLU A 368 -16.94 7.02 1.43
CA GLU A 368 -17.72 5.84 1.78
C GLU A 368 -17.23 5.17 3.06
N VAL A 369 -18.13 4.54 3.81
CA VAL A 369 -17.84 3.68 4.97
C VAL A 369 -18.72 2.43 4.92
N GLN A 370 -18.14 1.24 5.13
CA GLN A 370 -18.89 -0.01 5.30
C GLN A 370 -19.06 -0.37 6.78
N LEU A 371 -20.30 -0.58 7.21
CA LEU A 371 -20.62 -1.15 8.51
C LEU A 371 -20.97 -2.63 8.35
N LYS A 372 -20.48 -3.48 9.24
CA LYS A 372 -20.69 -4.94 9.16
C LYS A 372 -21.27 -5.45 10.46
N GLN A 373 -22.24 -6.35 10.36
CA GLN A 373 -22.77 -7.07 11.52
C GLN A 373 -23.17 -8.48 11.12
N SER A 374 -22.70 -9.46 11.89
CA SER A 374 -23.07 -10.86 11.72
C SER A 374 -24.18 -11.27 12.70
N VAL A 375 -24.99 -12.24 12.28
CA VAL A 375 -26.08 -12.85 13.06
C VAL A 375 -26.14 -14.34 12.75
N HIS A 376 -26.44 -15.15 13.76
CA HIS A 376 -26.69 -16.58 13.58
C HIS A 376 -28.20 -16.82 13.51
N THR A 377 -28.66 -17.49 12.46
CA THR A 377 -30.08 -17.76 12.16
C THR A 377 -30.53 -19.17 12.47
#